data_AF-A0AAJ5FJL5-F1
#
_entry.id   AF-A0AAJ5FJL5-F1
#
_cell.length_a   1.000
_cell.length_b   1.000
_cell.length_c   1.000
_cell.angle_alpha   90.00
_cell.angle_beta   90.00
_cell.angle_gamma   90.00
#
_symmetry.space_group_name_H-M   'P 1'
#
loop_
_entity.id
_entity.type
_entity.pdbx_description
1 polymer ?
#
loop_
_entity_poly.entity_id
_entity_poly.type
_entity_poly.pdbx_seq_one_letter_code
_entity_poly.pdbx_strand_id
1 'polypeptide(L)' 'MKYLTKRFAGQSFISWGLQLFLIYLAWLVTDHKIQNNLWTIGTAAILVLLIYMSLAHDNHSRTK' A
#
# COMPACT_ATOMS: atom_id res chain seq x y z
N MET A 1 20.69 8.36 -3.28
CA MET A 1 19.33 7.89 -2.94
C MET A 1 19.16 7.74 -1.40
N LYS A 2 19.45 8.78 -0.60
CA LYS A 2 19.46 8.70 0.89
C LYS A 2 18.10 8.94 1.56
N TYR A 3 17.08 9.31 0.78
CA TYR A 3 15.77 9.76 1.30
C TYR A 3 14.68 8.69 1.22
N LEU A 4 14.79 7.73 0.29
CA LEU A 4 13.82 6.64 0.12
C LEU A 4 13.87 5.60 1.25
N THR A 5 15.00 5.49 1.92
CA THR A 5 15.22 4.62 3.09
C THR A 5 15.08 5.37 4.42
N LYS A 6 14.79 6.68 4.39
CA LYS A 6 14.62 7.47 5.61
C LYS A 6 13.24 7.15 6.17
N ARG A 7 13.18 6.23 7.13
CA ARG A 7 11.96 5.85 7.86
C ARG A 7 11.27 7.12 8.37
N PHE A 8 10.06 7.35 7.89
CA PHE A 8 9.23 8.47 8.34
C PHE A 8 8.16 7.87 9.26
N ALA A 9 8.05 8.38 10.48
CA ALA A 9 7.13 7.86 11.50
C ALA A 9 7.28 6.35 11.85
N GLY A 10 8.50 5.79 11.74
CA GLY A 10 8.76 4.40 12.10
C GLY A 10 8.40 3.38 11.03
N GLN A 11 8.02 3.83 9.83
CA GLN A 11 7.68 3.02 8.68
C GLN A 11 8.41 3.51 7.41
N SER A 12 8.70 2.62 6.47
CA SER A 12 9.32 2.97 5.19
C SER A 12 8.38 3.80 4.32
N PHE A 13 8.93 4.78 3.60
CA PHE A 13 8.22 5.63 2.63
C PHE A 13 7.42 4.82 1.60
N ILE A 14 7.89 3.61 1.29
CA ILE A 14 7.25 2.66 0.38
C ILE A 14 5.88 2.21 0.90
N SER A 15 5.74 1.89 2.20
CA SER A 15 4.43 1.52 2.75
C SER A 15 3.47 2.70 2.75
N TRP A 16 3.98 3.90 3.02
CA TRP A 16 3.19 5.14 2.93
C TRP A 16 2.62 5.36 1.52
N GLY A 17 3.46 5.18 0.50
CA GLY A 17 3.03 5.27 -0.90
C GLY A 17 1.98 4.23 -1.26
N LEU A 18 2.16 2.98 -0.83
CA LEU A 18 1.19 1.91 -1.07
C LEU A 18 -0.16 2.16 -0.36
N GLN A 19 -0.14 2.71 0.86
CA GLN A 19 -1.36 3.08 1.59
C GLN A 19 -2.12 4.23 0.91
N LEU A 20 -1.42 5.28 0.45
CA LEU A 20 -2.03 6.37 -0.32
C LEU A 20 -2.64 5.85 -1.63
N PHE A 21 -1.96 4.92 -2.30
CA PHE A 21 -2.48 4.29 -3.52
C PHE A 21 -3.76 3.48 -3.25
N LEU A 22 -3.84 2.81 -2.10
CA LEU A 22 -5.04 2.08 -1.69
C LEU A 22 -6.22 3.01 -1.41
N ILE A 23 -5.98 4.15 -0.75
CA ILE A 23 -7.01 5.18 -0.54
C ILE A 23 -7.50 5.74 -1.87
N TYR A 24 -6.58 6.04 -2.80
CA TYR A 24 -6.93 6.50 -4.14
C TYR A 24 -7.79 5.48 -4.90
N LEU A 25 -7.42 4.20 -4.83
CA LEU A 25 -8.18 3.13 -5.46
C LEU A 25 -9.58 3.00 -4.83
N ALA A 26 -9.71 3.12 -3.51
CA ALA A 26 -11.00 3.13 -2.82
C ALA A 26 -11.90 4.31 -3.24
N TRP A 27 -11.32 5.50 -3.43
CA TRP A 27 -12.03 6.65 -4.02
C TRP A 27 -12.49 6.37 -5.44
N LEU A 28 -11.64 5.77 -6.28
CA LEU A 28 -11.98 5.46 -7.66
C LEU A 28 -13.13 4.44 -7.78
N VAL A 29 -13.23 3.51 -6.81
CA VAL A 29 -14.37 2.59 -6.68
C VAL A 29 -15.63 3.33 -6.20
N THR A 30 -15.48 4.23 -5.23
CA THR A 30 -16.60 5.02 -4.68
C THR A 30 -17.20 5.98 -5.71
N ASP A 31 -16.35 6.59 -6.54
CA ASP A 31 -16.75 7.49 -7.62
C ASP A 31 -17.39 6.76 -8.82
N HIS A 32 -17.55 5.42 -8.73
CA HIS A 32 -18.07 4.55 -9.78
C HIS A 32 -17.29 4.65 -11.11
N LYS A 33 -16.10 5.26 -11.09
CA LYS A 33 -15.15 5.34 -12.22
C LYS A 33 -14.64 3.95 -12.59
N ILE A 34 -14.55 3.06 -11.60
CA ILE A 34 -14.29 1.64 -11.78
C ILE A 34 -15.52 0.87 -11.34
N GLN A 35 -15.96 -0.08 -12.17
CA GLN A 35 -17.04 -0.98 -11.79
C GLN A 35 -16.61 -1.83 -10.60
N ASN A 36 -17.48 -1.92 -9.57
CA ASN A 36 -17.31 -2.85 -8.46
C ASN A 36 -17.58 -4.28 -8.92
N ASN A 37 -16.63 -4.84 -9.67
CA ASN A 37 -16.65 -6.20 -10.19
C ASN A 37 -15.53 -7.02 -9.54
N LEU A 38 -15.50 -8.31 -9.85
CA LEU A 38 -14.53 -9.25 -9.28
C LEU A 38 -13.07 -8.83 -9.55
N TRP A 39 -12.81 -8.16 -10.68
CA TRP A 39 -11.49 -7.65 -11.06
C TRP A 39 -11.00 -6.55 -10.12
N THR A 40 -11.88 -5.62 -9.77
CA THR A 40 -11.60 -4.52 -8.84
C THR A 40 -11.34 -5.03 -7.43
N ILE A 41 -12.13 -6.01 -6.99
CA ILE A 41 -11.93 -6.68 -5.70
C ILE A 41 -10.59 -7.45 -5.71
N GLY A 42 -10.28 -8.15 -6.79
CA GLY A 42 -9.03 -8.89 -6.95
C GLY A 42 -7.80 -7.98 -6.93
N THR A 43 -7.84 -6.85 -7.65
CA THR A 43 -6.75 -5.87 -7.65
C THR A 43 -6.59 -5.19 -6.28
N ALA A 44 -7.68 -4.85 -5.60
CA ALA A 44 -7.62 -4.34 -4.23
C ALA A 44 -7.03 -5.37 -3.24
N ALA A 45 -7.43 -6.63 -3.33
CA ALA A 45 -6.91 -7.71 -2.47
C ALA A 45 -5.41 -7.94 -2.68
N ILE A 46 -4.94 -7.95 -3.93
CA ILE A 46 -3.51 -8.05 -4.25
C ILE A 46 -2.75 -6.84 -3.69
N LEU A 47 -3.30 -5.63 -3.82
CA LEU A 47 -2.69 -4.42 -3.29
C LEU A 47 -2.56 -4.46 -1.76
N VAL A 48 -3.58 -4.95 -1.06
CA VAL A 48 -3.54 -5.17 0.39
C VAL A 48 -2.43 -6.16 0.77
N LEU A 49 -2.28 -7.27 0.03
CA LEU A 49 -1.21 -8.24 0.27
C LEU A 49 0.18 -7.62 0.08
N LEU A 50 0.37 -6.79 -0.95
CA LEU A 50 1.62 -6.08 -1.18
C LEU A 50 1.94 -5.07 -0.07
N ILE A 51 0.93 -4.36 0.44
CA ILE A 51 1.07 -3.47 1.61
C ILE A 51 1.48 -4.27 2.84
N TYR A 52 0.80 -5.38 3.12
CA TYR A 52 1.13 -6.24 4.26
C TYR A 52 2.56 -6.77 4.17
N MET A 53 2.96 -7.25 2.99
CA MET A 53 4.32 -7.75 2.77
C MET A 53 5.36 -6.63 2.91
N SER A 54 5.07 -5.42 2.44
CA SER A 54 5.90 -4.23 2.64
C SER A 54 6.04 -3.88 4.12
N LEU A 55 4.94 -3.87 4.89
CA LEU A 55 4.96 -3.66 6.33
C LEU A 55 5.77 -4.73 7.06
N ALA A 56 5.52 -6.00 6.73
CA ALA A 56 6.17 -7.13 7.38
C ALA A 56 7.69 -7.11 7.13
N HIS A 57 8.11 -6.77 5.91
CA HIS A 57 9.52 -6.61 5.57
C HIS A 57 10.17 -5.44 6.31
N ASP A 58 9.48 -4.30 6.41
CA ASP A 58 9.97 -3.14 7.15
C ASP A 58 10.08 -3.40 8.66
N ASN A 59 9.12 -4.15 9.22
CA ASN A 59 9.14 -4.60 10.61
C ASN A 59 10.27 -5.60 10.88
N HIS A 60 10.48 -6.59 10.01
CA HIS A 60 11.61 -7.52 10.14
C HIS A 60 12.97 -6.82 10.02
N SER A 61 13.06 -5.78 9.19
CA SER A 61 14.24 -4.92 9.08
C SER A 61 14.42 -3.97 10.26
N ARG A 62 13.48 -3.94 11.21
CA ARG A 62 13.56 -3.15 12.46
C ARG A 62 14.05 -4.01 13.63
N THR A 63 13.92 -5.33 13.54
CA THR A 63 14.36 -6.30 14.55
C THR A 63 15.80 -6.80 14.36
N LYS A 64 16.44 -6.48 13.23
CA LYS A 64 17.88 -6.64 13.01
C LYS A 64 18.60 -5.33 13.24
#